data_AF-A0A6B2CQ48-F1
#
_entry.id   AF-A0A6B2CQ48-F1
#
_cell.length_a   1.000
_cell.length_b   1.000
_cell.length_c   1.000
_cell.angle_alpha   90.00
_cell.angle_beta   90.00
_cell.angle_gamma   90.00
#
_symmetry.space_group_name_H-M   'P 1'
#
loop_
_entity.id
_entity.type
_entity.pdbx_description
1 polymer ?
#
loop_
_entity_poly.entity_id
_entity_poly.type
_entity_poly.pdbx_seq_one_letter_code
_entity_poly.pdbx_strand_id
1 'polypeptide(L)' 'HALEDYRCPLSQALQLFTALKTLGVEVRMALFPGENHDLTRSGRPKSRVEYLKVMLDWLRSHLGVA' A
#
# COMPACT_ATOMS: atom_id res chain seq x y z
N HIS A 1 -1.81 -1.76 -1.80
CA HIS A 1 -2.07 -2.77 -2.83
C HIS A 1 -3.32 -2.38 -3.60
N ALA A 2 -3.30 -2.55 -4.92
CA ALA A 2 -4.42 -2.20 -5.79
C ALA A 2 -5.34 -3.43 -5.94
N LEU A 3 -6.67 -3.28 -5.84
CA LEU A 3 -7.56 -4.45 -5.74
C LEU A 3 -7.72 -5.20 -7.07
N GLU A 4 -7.52 -4.52 -8.19
CA GLU A 4 -7.59 -5.05 -9.54
C GLU A 4 -6.18 -5.34 -10.11
N ASP A 5 -5.19 -5.55 -9.23
CA ASP A 5 -3.89 -6.07 -9.63
C ASP A 5 -3.97 -7.59 -9.86
N TYR A 6 -4.17 -7.99 -11.11
CA TYR A 6 -4.17 -9.40 -11.52
C TYR A 6 -2.77 -9.96 -11.85
N ARG A 7 -1.73 -9.10 -11.89
CA ARG A 7 -0.34 -9.53 -12.08
C ARG A 7 0.26 -10.02 -10.77
N CYS A 8 -0.03 -9.31 -9.69
CA CYS A 8 0.31 -9.66 -8.33
C CYS A 8 -0.97 -9.64 -7.49
N PRO A 9 -1.72 -10.76 -7.41
CA PRO A 9 -3.02 -10.79 -6.74
C PRO A 9 -2.98 -10.33 -5.28
N LEU A 10 -4.09 -9.75 -4.82
CA LEU A 10 -4.29 -9.25 -3.44
C LEU A 10 -3.87 -10.25 -2.35
N SER A 11 -4.07 -11.54 -2.59
CA SER A 11 -3.70 -12.62 -1.67
C SER A 11 -2.22 -12.57 -1.28
N GLN A 12 -1.31 -12.19 -2.18
CA GLN A 12 0.11 -12.06 -1.86
C GLN A 12 0.36 -10.98 -0.80
N ALA A 13 -0.28 -9.82 -0.94
CA ALA A 13 -0.16 -8.73 0.02
C ALA A 13 -0.85 -9.07 1.36
N LEU A 14 -2.01 -9.76 1.32
CA LEU A 14 -2.72 -10.18 2.52
C LEU A 14 -1.94 -11.24 3.32
N GLN A 15 -1.28 -12.19 2.65
CA GLN A 15 -0.44 -13.19 3.31
C GLN A 15 0.69 -12.53 4.10
N LEU A 16 1.42 -11.59 3.49
CA LEU A 16 2.48 -10.84 4.17
C LEU A 16 1.94 -9.96 5.31
N PHE A 17 0.87 -9.21 5.07
CA PHE A 17 0.25 -8.38 6.11
C PHE A 17 -0.17 -9.20 7.32
N THR A 18 -0.83 -10.33 7.08
CA THR A 18 -1.28 -11.25 8.13
C THR A 18 -0.10 -11.84 8.89
N ALA A 19 0.94 -12.29 8.20
CA ALA A 19 2.15 -12.82 8.84
C ALA A 19 2.81 -11.78 9.75
N LEU A 20 3.00 -10.54 9.27
CA LEU A 20 3.57 -9.44 10.06
C LEU A 20 2.70 -9.11 11.29
N LYS A 21 1.37 -9.05 11.11
CA LYS A 21 0.43 -8.85 12.22
C LYS A 21 0.52 -9.96 13.27
N THR A 22 0.55 -11.22 12.85
CA THR A 22 0.65 -12.38 13.75
C THR A 22 1.96 -12.36 14.55
N LEU A 23 3.04 -11.87 13.96
CA LEU A 23 4.35 -11.74 14.63
C LEU A 23 4.48 -10.48 15.50
N GLY A 24 3.41 -9.68 15.64
CA GLY A 24 3.43 -8.46 16.45
C GLY A 24 4.24 -7.30 15.83
N VAL A 25 4.58 -7.38 14.54
CA VAL A 25 5.28 -6.31 13.83
C VAL A 25 4.30 -5.19 13.52
N GLU A 26 4.71 -3.93 13.73
CA GLU A 26 3.91 -2.79 13.30
C GLU A 26 3.77 -2.81 11.78
N VAL A 27 2.53 -2.88 11.29
CA VAL A 27 2.23 -2.97 9.87
C VAL A 27 0.89 -2.31 9.56
N ARG A 28 0.85 -1.62 8.41
CA ARG A 28 -0.33 -0.99 7.82
C ARG A 28 -0.48 -1.45 6.36
N MET A 29 -1.70 -1.76 5.94
CA MET A 29 -2.04 -2.10 4.55
C MET A 29 -3.01 -1.06 4.00
N ALA A 30 -2.61 -0.36 2.95
CA ALA A 30 -3.48 0.54 2.20
C ALA A 30 -4.02 -0.19 0.97
N LEU A 31 -5.34 -0.18 0.78
CA LEU A 31 -6.02 -0.82 -0.35
C LEU A 31 -6.60 0.24 -1.28
N PHE A 32 -6.42 0.06 -2.59
CA PHE A 32 -6.86 1.01 -3.62
C PHE A 32 -7.86 0.31 -4.57
N PRO A 33 -9.18 0.47 -4.34
CA PRO A 33 -10.22 -0.06 -5.23
C PRO A 33 -10.29 0.69 -6.56
N GLY A 34 -10.55 0.00 -7.66
CA GLY A 34 -10.56 0.55 -9.01
C GLY A 34 -9.18 0.91 -9.56
N GLU A 35 -8.12 0.29 -9.03
CA GLU A 35 -6.72 0.50 -9.44
C GLU A 35 -6.06 -0.84 -9.70
N ASN A 36 -5.10 -0.89 -10.61
CA ASN A 36 -4.39 -2.12 -10.98
C ASN A 36 -2.88 -2.01 -10.69
N HIS A 37 -2.10 -2.94 -11.25
CA HIS A 37 -0.65 -3.01 -11.09
C HIS A 37 0.10 -1.71 -11.43
N ASP A 38 -0.46 -0.86 -12.28
CA ASP A 38 0.12 0.42 -12.70
C ASP A 38 -0.33 1.62 -11.86
N LEU A 39 -0.97 1.40 -10.70
CA LEU A 39 -1.42 2.44 -9.74
C LEU A 39 -0.43 3.62 -9.62
N THR A 40 0.87 3.36 -9.47
CA THR A 40 1.88 4.39 -9.22
C THR A 40 2.35 5.12 -10.49
N ARG A 41 2.18 4.51 -11.68
CA ARG A 41 2.63 5.03 -12.97
C ARG A 41 1.52 5.74 -13.74
N SER A 42 0.37 5.10 -13.85
CA SER A 42 -0.78 5.55 -14.66
C SER A 42 -2.14 5.43 -13.96
N GLY A 43 -2.16 5.14 -12.65
CA GLY A 43 -3.39 5.13 -11.86
C GLY A 43 -4.13 6.47 -11.84
N ARG A 44 -5.38 6.48 -11.37
CA ARG A 44 -6.19 7.72 -11.35
C ARG A 44 -5.48 8.80 -10.54
N PRO A 45 -5.50 10.09 -10.98
CA PRO A 45 -4.77 11.15 -10.30
C PRO A 45 -5.05 11.23 -8.78
N LYS A 46 -6.31 11.08 -8.38
CA LYS A 46 -6.70 11.05 -6.97
C LYS A 46 -6.02 9.90 -6.20
N SER A 47 -6.06 8.68 -6.73
CA SER A 47 -5.44 7.51 -6.10
C SER A 47 -3.93 7.65 -5.94
N ARG A 48 -3.26 8.25 -6.94
CA ARG A 48 -1.81 8.53 -6.90
C ARG A 48 -1.45 9.53 -5.81
N VAL A 49 -2.23 10.60 -5.67
CA VAL A 49 -2.05 11.58 -4.58
C VAL A 49 -2.24 10.92 -3.22
N GLU A 50 -3.28 10.11 -3.04
CA GLU A 50 -3.51 9.39 -1.77
C GLU A 50 -2.42 8.36 -1.48
N TYR A 51 -1.93 7.63 -2.50
CA TYR A 51 -0.80 6.72 -2.37
C TYR A 51 0.45 7.44 -1.85
N LEU A 52 0.80 8.59 -2.43
CA LEU A 52 1.95 9.38 -2.00
C LEU A 52 1.78 9.91 -0.57
N LYS A 53 0.59 10.39 -0.19
CA LYS A 53 0.31 10.81 1.19
C LYS A 53 0.53 9.68 2.18
N VAL A 54 -0.08 8.52 1.94
CA VAL A 54 0.06 7.34 2.82
C VAL A 54 1.52 6.92 2.97
N MET A 55 2.29 6.92 1.87
CA MET A 55 3.71 6.60 1.90
C MET A 55 4.50 7.61 2.73
N LEU A 56 4.32 8.91 2.47
CA LEU A 56 5.06 9.97 3.17
C LEU A 56 4.73 10.01 4.65
N ASP A 57 3.47 9.82 5.03
CA ASP A 57 3.05 9.79 6.43
C ASP A 57 3.66 8.59 7.18
N TRP A 58 3.76 7.44 6.52
CA TRP A 58 4.44 6.27 7.08
C TRP A 58 5.93 6.54 7.30
N LEU A 59 6.62 7.09 6.29
CA LEU A 59 8.04 7.42 6.40
C LEU A 59 8.31 8.47 7.48
N ARG A 60 7.50 9.52 7.56
CA ARG A 60 7.62 10.57 8.58
C ARG A 60 7.51 10.02 9.99
N SER A 61 6.55 9.12 10.24
CA SER A 61 6.32 8.54 11.57
C SER A 61 7.45 7.61 12.06
N HIS A 62 8.26 7.05 11.15
CA HIS A 62 9.25 6.02 11.51
C HIS A 62 10.71 6.45 11.27
N LEU A 63 10.96 7.30 10.28
CA LEU A 63 12.31 7.69 9.90
C LEU A 63 12.71 9.07 10.44
N GLY A 64 11.76 9.84 11.00
CA GLY A 64 12.03 11.18 11.51
C GLY A 64 12.62 12.07 10.43
N VAL A 65 11.78 12.57 9.53
CA VAL A 65 12.23 13.58 8.57
C VAL A 65 12.23 14.92 9.31
N ALA A 66 13.41 15.53 9.45
CA ALA A 66 13.61 16.88 9.98
C ALA A 66 12.79 17.93 9.21
#